data_AF-A0A4P6UWD6-F1
#
_entry.id   AF-A0A4P6UWD6-F1
#
_cell.length_a   1.000
_cell.length_b   1.000
_cell.length_c   1.000
_cell.angle_alpha   90.00
_cell.angle_beta   90.00
_cell.angle_gamma   90.00
#
_symmetry.space_group_name_H-M   'P 1'
#
loop_
_entity.id
_entity.type
_entity.pdbx_description
1 polymer ?
#
loop_
_entity_poly.entity_id
_entity_poly.type
_entity_poly.pdbx_seq_one_letter_code
_entity_poly.pdbx_strand_id
1 'polypeptide(L)'
;MHPSHFAVLNHMVRLGDGRTPAELASAFQVTRATMSHTLALLDRRGFIRLAANERDARSKRVFLTEDGRRFRNDAIGAVEAMVRQVFDPQTLDHLAAALPHLQAIRKRLDENR
;
A
#
# COMPACT_ATOMS: atom_id res chain seq x y z
N MET A 1 13.79 5.85 -1.13
CA MET A 1 12.96 4.84 -0.41
C MET A 1 12.57 3.76 -1.41
N HIS A 2 12.52 2.48 -1.03
CA HIS A 2 12.17 1.40 -1.96
C HIS A 2 10.65 1.39 -2.25
N PRO A 3 10.19 1.07 -3.48
CA PRO A 3 8.76 1.08 -3.85
C PRO A 3 7.86 0.24 -2.93
N SER A 4 8.39 -0.85 -2.37
CA SER A 4 7.66 -1.70 -1.42
C SER A 4 7.24 -0.97 -0.14
N HIS A 5 8.02 0.01 0.33
CA HIS A 5 7.69 0.78 1.53
C HIS A 5 6.48 1.70 1.29
N PHE A 6 6.48 2.39 0.14
CA PHE A 6 5.34 3.20 -0.28
C PHE A 6 4.08 2.34 -0.44
N ALA A 7 4.23 1.15 -1.03
CA ALA A 7 3.10 0.24 -1.25
C ALA A 7 2.41 -0.15 0.07
N VAL A 8 3.17 -0.43 1.14
CA VAL A 8 2.63 -0.72 2.49
C VAL A 8 1.87 0.48 3.06
N LEU A 9 2.48 1.68 3.05
CA LEU A 9 1.81 2.89 3.55
C LEU A 9 0.53 3.20 2.75
N ASN A 10 0.59 3.05 1.43
CA ASN A 10 -0.57 3.25 0.55
C ASN A 10 -1.70 2.25 0.83
N HIS A 11 -1.36 0.98 1.07
CA HIS A 11 -2.35 -0.03 1.47
C HIS A 11 -3.06 0.36 2.77
N MET A 12 -2.29 0.78 3.79
CA MET A 12 -2.86 1.17 5.09
C MET A 12 -3.74 2.42 5.02
N VAL A 13 -3.37 3.40 4.18
CA VAL A 13 -4.22 4.58 3.93
C VAL A 13 -5.53 4.20 3.26
N ARG A 14 -5.52 3.27 2.30
CA ARG A 14 -6.70 2.91 1.49
C ARG A 14 -7.62 1.89 2.13
N LEU A 15 -7.06 0.89 2.82
CA LEU A 15 -7.80 -0.28 3.32
C LEU A 15 -7.86 -0.34 4.85
N GLY A 16 -7.29 0.66 5.53
CA GLY A 16 -7.19 0.72 6.98
C GLY A 16 -5.92 0.07 7.51
N ASP A 17 -5.61 0.39 8.76
CA ASP A 17 -4.47 -0.13 9.50
C ASP A 17 -4.90 -1.19 10.53
N GLY A 18 -4.04 -1.49 11.50
CA GLY A 18 -4.28 -2.50 12.54
C GLY A 18 -4.06 -3.94 12.07
N ARG A 19 -3.57 -4.17 10.85
CA ARG A 19 -3.24 -5.50 10.32
C ARG A 19 -2.01 -6.09 11.00
N THR A 20 -1.93 -7.41 11.04
CA THR A 20 -0.73 -8.14 11.46
C THR A 20 0.31 -8.21 10.33
N PRO A 21 1.61 -8.39 10.65
CA PRO A 21 2.64 -8.63 9.63
C PRO A 21 2.33 -9.82 8.71
N ALA A 22 1.66 -10.86 9.22
CA ALA A 22 1.27 -12.03 8.44
C ALA A 22 0.17 -11.71 7.42
N GLU A 23 -0.85 -10.95 7.82
CA GLU A 23 -1.91 -10.47 6.91
C GLU A 23 -1.32 -9.56 5.83
N LEU A 24 -0.42 -8.65 6.20
CA LEU A 24 0.27 -7.80 5.23
C LEU A 24 1.14 -8.65 4.29
N ALA A 25 1.93 -9.59 4.79
CA ALA A 25 2.74 -10.47 3.93
C ALA A 25 1.88 -11.21 2.89
N SER A 26 0.71 -11.72 3.31
CA SER A 26 -0.27 -12.35 2.42
C SER A 26 -0.84 -11.37 1.39
N ALA A 27 -1.28 -10.18 1.82
CA ALA A 27 -1.82 -9.16 0.93
C ALA A 27 -0.83 -8.69 -0.14
N PHE A 28 0.45 -8.63 0.21
CA PHE A 28 1.55 -8.23 -0.68
C PHE A 28 2.22 -9.40 -1.42
N GLN A 29 1.80 -10.65 -1.16
CA GLN A 29 2.38 -11.87 -1.73
C GLN A 29 3.91 -11.95 -1.55
N VAL A 30 4.39 -11.56 -0.37
CA VAL A 30 5.80 -11.65 0.02
C VAL A 30 5.98 -12.58 1.22
N THR A 31 7.22 -12.98 1.49
CA THR A 31 7.51 -13.75 2.70
C THR A 31 7.28 -12.92 3.97
N ARG A 32 6.98 -13.60 5.08
CA ARG A 32 6.86 -12.95 6.40
C ARG A 32 8.16 -12.24 6.80
N ALA A 33 9.32 -12.79 6.45
CA ALA A 33 10.62 -12.18 6.72
C ALA A 33 10.79 -10.84 5.95
N THR A 34 10.46 -10.83 4.66
CA THR A 34 10.48 -9.61 3.83
C THR A 34 9.54 -8.53 4.40
N MET A 35 8.33 -8.92 4.80
CA MET A 35 7.37 -7.99 5.40
C MET A 35 7.87 -7.45 6.75
N SER A 36 8.37 -8.31 7.64
CA SER A 36 8.94 -7.89 8.92
C SER A 36 10.09 -6.91 8.76
N HIS A 37 10.99 -7.14 7.80
CA HIS A 37 12.07 -6.20 7.49
C HIS A 37 11.54 -4.85 6.99
N THR A 38 10.55 -4.87 6.09
CA THR A 38 9.89 -3.66 5.59
C THR A 38 9.26 -2.86 6.73
N LEU A 39 8.51 -3.53 7.60
CA LEU A 39 7.86 -2.90 8.75
C LEU A 39 8.88 -2.33 9.74
N ALA A 40 9.96 -3.06 10.05
CA ALA A 40 11.02 -2.53 10.91
C ALA A 40 11.64 -1.23 10.36
N LEU A 41 11.82 -1.14 9.04
CA LEU A 41 12.35 0.06 8.39
C LEU A 41 11.36 1.23 8.35
N LEU A 42 10.05 0.96 8.31
CA LEU A 42 9.00 1.98 8.38
C LEU A 42 8.81 2.49 9.81
N ASP A 43 8.86 1.59 10.79
CA ASP A 43 8.76 1.89 12.23
C ASP A 43 9.94 2.75 12.69
N ARG A 44 11.17 2.38 12.31
CA ARG A 44 12.38 3.20 12.54
C ARG A 44 12.31 4.60 11.95
N ARG A 45 11.50 4.81 10.90
CA ARG A 45 11.29 6.11 10.27
C ARG A 45 10.11 6.88 10.86
N GLY A 46 9.40 6.30 11.83
CA GLY A 46 8.22 6.91 12.46
C GLY A 46 6.98 6.91 11.56
N PHE A 47 6.95 6.15 10.47
CA PHE A 47 5.81 6.12 9.54
C PHE A 47 4.71 5.13 9.94
N ILE A 48 5.05 4.18 10.81
CA ILE A 48 4.11 3.27 11.44
C ILE A 48 4.47 3.15 12.92
N ARG A 49 3.56 2.57 13.70
CA ARG A 49 3.84 2.02 15.03
C ARG A 49 3.42 0.57 15.10
N LEU A 50 4.18 -0.23 15.85
CA LEU A 50 3.81 -1.60 16.19
C LEU A 50 3.22 -1.65 17.60
N ALA A 51 2.04 -2.24 17.76
CA ALA A 51 1.42 -2.49 19.06
C ALA A 51 1.25 -3.99 19.32
N ALA A 52 1.13 -4.38 20.60
CA ALA A 52 0.78 -5.75 20.95
C ALA A 52 -0.62 -6.10 20.38
N ASN A 53 -0.80 -7.36 19.97
CA ASN A 53 -2.11 -7.85 19.56
C ASN A 53 -2.84 -8.46 20.76
N GLU A 54 -3.97 -7.84 21.16
CA GLU A 54 -4.78 -8.28 22.30
C GLU A 54 -5.33 -9.71 22.13
N ARG A 55 -5.50 -10.17 20.89
CA ARG A 55 -6.05 -11.51 20.59
C ARG A 55 -4.98 -12.60 20.49
N ASP A 56 -3.71 -12.22 20.37
CA ASP A 56 -2.59 -13.15 20.24
C ASP A 56 -1.29 -12.46 20.66
N ALA A 57 -0.82 -12.72 21.88
CA ALA A 57 0.36 -12.09 22.45
C ALA A 57 1.66 -12.36 21.66
N ARG A 58 1.66 -13.34 20.75
CA ARG A 58 2.81 -13.66 19.90
C ARG A 58 2.87 -12.80 18.62
N SER A 59 1.82 -12.05 18.32
CA SER A 59 1.77 -11.17 17.15
C SER A 59 1.65 -9.70 17.53
N LYS A 60 1.97 -8.83 16.56
CA LYS A 60 1.84 -7.38 16.65
C LYS A 60 0.81 -6.89 15.65
N ARG A 61 0.23 -5.73 15.92
CA ARG A 61 -0.60 -4.96 14.98
C ARG A 61 0.14 -3.72 14.51
N VAL A 62 0.01 -3.43 13.23
CA VAL A 62 0.68 -2.33 12.55
C VAL A 62 -0.29 -1.17 12.39
N PHE A 63 0.03 0.00 12.93
CA PHE A 63 -0.80 1.19 12.83
C PHE A 63 -0.07 2.30 12.08
N LEU A 64 -0.80 3.04 11.26
CA LEU A 64 -0.23 4.15 10.49
C LEU A 64 -0.07 5.36 11.41
N THR A 65 1.05 6.08 11.28
CA THR A 65 1.21 7.39 11.95
C THR A 65 0.78 8.52 11.01
N GLU A 66 0.57 9.70 11.57
CA GLU A 66 0.27 10.87 10.74
C GLU A 66 1.46 11.23 9.83
N ASP A 67 2.69 11.01 10.29
CA ASP A 67 3.90 11.21 9.49
C ASP A 67 3.96 10.25 8.30
N GLY A 68 3.59 8.98 8.50
CA GLY A 68 3.49 8.00 7.42
C GLY A 68 2.39 8.36 6.41
N ARG A 69 1.27 8.91 6.88
CA ARG A 69 0.18 9.40 6.02
C ARG A 69 0.63 10.58 5.18
N ARG A 70 1.25 11.59 5.79
CA ARG A 70 1.80 12.76 5.07
C ARG A 70 2.85 12.33 4.04
N PHE A 71 3.81 11.51 4.45
CA PHE A 71 4.84 10.99 3.54
C PHE A 71 4.22 10.30 2.31
N ARG A 72 3.19 9.46 2.52
CA ARG A 72 2.47 8.81 1.41
C ARG A 72 1.81 9.84 0.49
N ASN A 73 1.17 10.87 1.05
CA ASN A 73 0.47 11.89 0.27
C ASN A 73 1.46 12.75 -0.54
N ASP A 74 2.58 13.13 0.05
CA ASP A 74 3.64 13.88 -0.65
C ASP A 74 4.20 13.06 -1.83
N ALA A 75 4.42 11.75 -1.61
CA ALA A 75 4.86 10.84 -2.66
C ALA A 75 3.84 10.73 -3.81
N ILE A 76 2.53 10.70 -3.51
CA ILE A 76 1.48 10.71 -4.53
C ILE A 76 1.49 12.03 -5.31
N GLY A 77 1.56 13.17 -4.61
CA GLY A 77 1.57 14.48 -5.26
C GLY A 77 2.74 14.66 -6.22
N ALA A 78 3.92 14.13 -5.86
CA ALA A 78 5.09 14.14 -6.73
C ALA A 78 4.88 13.32 -8.02
N VAL A 79 4.20 12.17 -7.93
CA VAL A 79 3.85 11.36 -9.12
C VAL A 79 2.77 12.05 -9.94
N GLU A 80 1.78 12.66 -9.31
CA GLU A 80 0.68 13.33 -10.01
C GLU A 80 1.17 14.47 -10.90
N ALA A 81 2.15 15.24 -10.42
CA ALA A 81 2.80 16.29 -11.20
C ALA A 81 3.50 15.72 -12.46
N MET A 82 4.19 14.59 -12.33
CA MET A 82 4.85 13.91 -13.45
C MET A 82 3.83 13.35 -14.44
N VAL A 83 2.75 12.73 -13.94
CA VAL A 83 1.66 12.20 -14.78
C VAL A 83 1.02 13.32 -15.61
N ARG A 84 0.74 14.49 -15.03
CA ARG A 84 0.16 15.60 -15.80
C ARG A 84 1.04 16.12 -16.94
N GLN A 85 2.36 15.91 -16.88
CA GLN A 85 3.28 16.28 -17.96
C GLN A 85 3.30 15.27 -19.11
N VAL A 86 2.89 14.02 -18.85
CA VAL A 86 2.96 12.91 -19.81
C VAL A 86 1.59 12.57 -20.41
N PHE A 87 0.53 12.71 -19.62
CA PHE A 87 -0.83 12.34 -20.00
C PHE A 87 -1.62 13.58 -20.44
N ASP A 88 -1.75 13.75 -21.75
CA ASP A 88 -2.66 14.73 -22.34
C ASP A 88 -4.14 14.29 -22.19
N PRO A 89 -5.12 15.17 -22.46
CA PRO A 89 -6.54 14.83 -22.33
C PRO A 89 -6.94 13.59 -23.13
N GLN A 90 -6.37 13.43 -24.33
CA GLN A 90 -6.67 12.29 -25.21
C GLN A 90 -6.18 10.97 -24.59
N THR A 91 -5.02 10.96 -23.93
CA THR A 91 -4.50 9.79 -23.24
C THR A 91 -5.38 9.42 -22.04
N LEU A 92 -5.89 10.43 -21.31
CA LEU A 92 -6.83 10.21 -20.22
C LEU A 92 -8.15 9.58 -20.69
N ASP A 93 -8.67 10.02 -21.85
CA ASP A 93 -9.87 9.43 -22.46
C ASP A 93 -9.66 7.95 -22.82
N HIS A 94 -8.50 7.61 -23.42
CA HIS A 94 -8.17 6.22 -23.71
C HIS A 94 -8.04 5.36 -22.45
N LEU A 95 -7.42 5.87 -21.39
CA LEU A 95 -7.32 5.17 -20.10
C LEU A 95 -8.70 4.97 -19.46
N ALA A 96 -9.56 5.98 -19.52
CA ALA A 96 -10.93 5.90 -19.02
C ALA A 96 -11.73 4.84 -19.78
N ALA A 97 -11.58 4.78 -21.12
CA ALA A 97 -12.20 3.75 -21.95
C ALA A 97 -11.66 2.34 -21.67
N ALA A 98 -10.38 2.20 -21.32
CA ALA A 98 -9.78 0.91 -20.98
C ALA A 98 -10.17 0.40 -19.57
N LEU A 99 -10.54 1.30 -18.65
CA LEU A 99 -10.76 0.99 -17.24
C LEU A 99 -11.82 -0.11 -16.99
N PRO A 100 -13.00 -0.13 -17.64
CA PRO A 100 -13.98 -1.20 -17.46
C PRO A 100 -13.44 -2.58 -17.82
N HIS A 101 -12.60 -2.67 -18.85
CA HIS A 101 -11.97 -3.93 -19.27
C HIS A 101 -10.96 -4.41 -18.23
N LEU A 102 -10.12 -3.51 -17.71
CA LEU A 102 -9.17 -3.82 -16.62
C LEU A 102 -9.90 -4.27 -15.34
N GLN A 103 -11.04 -3.64 -15.02
CA GLN A 103 -11.88 -4.04 -13.88
C GLN A 103 -12.49 -5.44 -14.08
N ALA A 104 -12.92 -5.77 -15.29
CA ALA A 104 -13.44 -7.11 -15.61
C ALA A 104 -12.35 -8.19 -15.48
N ILE A 105 -11.13 -7.89 -15.95
CA ILE A 105 -9.96 -8.77 -15.79
C ILE A 105 -9.66 -8.98 -14.30
N ARG A 106 -9.58 -7.91 -13.50
CA ARG A 106 -9.37 -7.99 -12.05
C ARG A 106 -10.41 -8.88 -11.37
N LYS A 107 -11.70 -8.69 -11.68
CA LYS A 107 -12.79 -9.48 -11.08
C LYS A 107 -12.61 -10.98 -11.34
N ARG A 108 -12.26 -11.36 -12.58
CA ARG A 108 -11.99 -12.76 -12.92
C ARG A 108 -10.77 -13.33 -12.17
N LEU A 109 -9.71 -12.53 -12.02
CA LEU A 109 -8.54 -12.97 -11.25
C LEU A 109 -8.87 -13.15 -9.76
N ASP A 110 -9.69 -12.27 -9.18
CA ASP A 110 -10.13 -12.37 -7.79
C ASP A 110 -11.04 -13.61 -7.56
N GLU A 111 -11.85 -13.99 -8.55
CA GLU A 111 -12.71 -15.19 -8.51
C GLU A 111 -11.92 -16.51 -8.65
N ASN A 112 -10.73 -16.47 -9.27
CA ASN A 112 -9.87 -17.64 -9.53
C ASN A 112 -8.67 -17.72 -8.57
N ARG A 113 -8.78 -17.09 -7.41
CA ARG A 113 -7.73 -16.96 -6.40
C ARG A 113 -7.93 -17.93 -5.25
#